data_AF-A0A4R8ZW24-F1
#
_entry.id   AF-A0A4R8ZW24-F1
#
_cell.length_a   1.000
_cell.length_b   1.000
_cell.length_c   1.000
_cell.angle_alpha   90.00
_cell.angle_beta   90.00
_cell.angle_gamma   90.00
#
_symmetry.space_group_name_H-M   'P 1'
#
loop_
_entity.id
_entity.type
_entity.pdbx_description
1 polymer ?
#
loop_
_entity_poly.entity_id
_entity_poly.type
_entity_poly.pdbx_seq_one_letter_code
_entity_poly.pdbx_strand_id
1 'polypeptide(L)'
;MSTDVTVYRNESLEARMGYARTMASAGDLIPKGLWSSPGGGVLPAPSPGKVLLVMETGAMLGIHPVAALSGVNIIEGKPSISPALMSALVRGAGHTLRVVTDGTVEGGDFTATATLTRSDDLEFTYKSTWTPHRAMRAELCTYTKVGGVWKVSATGKGGGVKPWQAYTENMCKWRAVGEVCGEGAQDVIMGMHTPDEIGGLVTDAGEMISTPDIKSEPTEDWLALIEATDDKYDLSVLSQRIQGFEAKDGTRVRDSEMTEALRTAIMTHASTLTKDSRDIPPPAAEPAVVPEPDENVVDAEVVPDDEPAAEAPAAPAPTEVDDEESELDKYERESADEYAAEMKLTGA
;
A
#
# COMPACT_ATOMS: atom_id res chain seq x y z
N MET A 1 2.52 -11.19 -28.15
CA MET A 1 2.60 -11.82 -26.82
C MET A 1 3.77 -12.78 -26.83
N SER A 2 4.71 -12.68 -25.87
CA SER A 2 5.79 -13.65 -25.75
C SER A 2 5.21 -15.03 -25.38
N THR A 3 5.74 -16.10 -25.98
CA THR A 3 5.34 -17.50 -25.72
C THR A 3 5.39 -17.84 -24.23
N ASP A 4 6.35 -17.27 -23.50
CA ASP A 4 6.55 -17.53 -22.07
C ASP A 4 5.43 -16.93 -21.20
N VAL A 5 4.87 -15.80 -21.60
CA VAL A 5 3.73 -15.18 -20.90
C VAL A 5 2.47 -16.03 -21.08
N THR A 6 2.30 -16.65 -22.24
CA THR A 6 1.19 -17.57 -22.52
C THR A 6 1.28 -18.83 -21.67
N VAL A 7 2.48 -19.41 -21.49
CA VAL A 7 2.68 -20.55 -20.60
C VAL A 7 2.28 -20.20 -19.17
N TYR A 8 2.81 -19.11 -18.62
CA TYR A 8 2.47 -18.66 -17.27
C TYR A 8 0.96 -18.43 -17.08
N ARG A 9 0.31 -17.74 -18.01
CA ARG A 9 -1.13 -17.42 -17.92
C ARG A 9 -2.04 -18.65 -18.00
N ASN A 10 -1.60 -19.70 -18.69
CA ASN A 10 -2.38 -20.93 -18.85
C ASN A 10 -2.26 -21.88 -17.65
N GLU A 11 -1.31 -21.65 -16.76
CA GLU A 11 -1.16 -22.43 -15.53
C GLU A 11 -2.26 -22.13 -14.50
N SER A 12 -2.54 -23.12 -13.66
CA SER A 12 -3.53 -22.96 -12.58
C SER A 12 -3.13 -21.85 -11.61
N LEU A 13 -4.11 -21.22 -10.96
CA LEU A 13 -3.82 -20.23 -9.92
C LEU A 13 -2.96 -20.83 -8.81
N GLU A 14 -3.18 -22.10 -8.46
CA GLU A 14 -2.39 -22.82 -7.47
C GLU A 14 -0.92 -22.95 -7.90
N ALA A 15 -0.66 -23.29 -9.16
CA ALA A 15 0.70 -23.37 -9.70
C ALA A 15 1.39 -22.01 -9.68
N ARG A 16 0.68 -20.93 -10.03
CA ARG A 16 1.20 -19.55 -9.98
C ARG A 16 1.46 -19.07 -8.55
N MET A 17 0.57 -19.40 -7.60
CA MET A 17 0.80 -19.17 -6.18
C MET A 17 2.02 -19.94 -5.68
N GLY A 18 2.20 -21.18 -6.11
CA GLY A 18 3.38 -22.00 -5.83
C GLY A 18 4.66 -21.34 -6.35
N TYR A 19 4.64 -20.89 -7.61
CA TYR A 19 5.77 -20.19 -8.22
C TYR A 19 6.14 -18.91 -7.48
N ALA A 20 5.15 -18.07 -7.13
CA ALA A 20 5.38 -16.85 -6.35
C ALA A 20 5.97 -17.14 -4.95
N ARG A 21 5.53 -18.22 -4.27
CA ARG A 21 6.13 -18.66 -3.00
C ARG A 21 7.58 -19.09 -3.18
N THR A 22 7.89 -19.85 -4.24
CA THR A 22 9.27 -20.25 -4.55
C THR A 22 10.14 -19.04 -4.84
N MET A 23 9.63 -18.07 -5.61
CA MET A 23 10.36 -16.83 -5.89
C MET A 23 10.59 -16.02 -4.61
N ALA A 24 9.58 -15.87 -3.75
CA ALA A 24 9.72 -15.21 -2.45
C ALA A 24 10.77 -15.88 -1.54
N SER A 25 10.99 -17.19 -1.68
CA SER A 25 12.05 -17.90 -0.92
C SER A 25 13.47 -17.49 -1.29
N ALA A 26 13.66 -16.75 -2.41
CA ALA A 26 14.96 -16.22 -2.82
C ALA A 26 15.48 -15.10 -1.91
N GLY A 27 14.70 -14.66 -0.91
CA GLY A 27 15.16 -13.77 0.15
C GLY A 27 15.61 -12.41 -0.37
N ASP A 28 16.87 -12.06 -0.10
CA ASP A 28 17.49 -10.76 -0.46
C ASP A 28 17.55 -10.46 -1.96
N LEU A 29 17.29 -11.45 -2.82
CA LEU A 29 17.17 -11.24 -4.27
C LEU A 29 15.84 -10.60 -4.66
N ILE A 30 14.85 -10.57 -3.77
CA ILE A 30 13.56 -9.92 -4.02
C ILE A 30 13.62 -8.44 -3.63
N PRO A 31 13.16 -7.52 -4.50
CA PRO A 31 13.12 -6.09 -4.20
C PRO A 31 12.46 -5.78 -2.87
N LYS A 32 13.08 -4.89 -2.08
CA LYS A 32 12.68 -4.61 -0.69
C LYS A 32 11.25 -4.07 -0.57
N GLY A 33 10.73 -3.38 -1.59
CA GLY A 33 9.31 -2.95 -1.61
C GLY A 33 8.30 -4.11 -1.55
N LEU A 34 8.70 -5.31 -1.97
CA LEU A 34 7.88 -6.52 -1.96
C LEU A 34 7.96 -7.31 -0.65
N TRP A 35 8.70 -6.80 0.34
CA TRP A 35 8.82 -7.43 1.64
C TRP A 35 7.61 -7.07 2.53
N SER A 36 7.27 -7.95 3.46
CA SER A 36 6.32 -7.61 4.52
C SER A 36 6.89 -6.51 5.41
N SER A 37 6.04 -5.58 5.82
CA SER A 37 6.44 -4.56 6.80
C SER A 37 6.80 -5.25 8.13
N PRO A 38 7.87 -4.85 8.82
CA PRO A 38 8.20 -5.37 10.15
C PRO A 38 7.12 -4.91 11.14
N GLY A 39 6.12 -5.75 11.37
CA GLY A 39 5.12 -5.61 12.43
C GLY A 39 4.95 -6.95 13.15
N GLY A 40 4.71 -6.93 14.46
CA GLY A 40 4.40 -8.14 15.23
C GLY A 40 5.55 -9.10 15.52
N GLY A 41 6.81 -8.64 15.55
CA GLY A 41 7.96 -9.48 15.91
C GLY A 41 8.42 -10.46 14.82
N VAL A 42 7.82 -10.40 13.63
CA VAL A 42 8.24 -11.18 12.47
C VAL A 42 9.35 -10.43 11.72
N LEU A 43 10.45 -11.12 11.43
CA LEU A 43 11.55 -10.55 10.64
C LEU A 43 11.03 -10.15 9.24
N PRO A 44 11.50 -9.03 8.67
CA PRO A 44 11.20 -8.68 7.30
C PRO A 44 11.53 -9.86 6.37
N ALA A 45 10.56 -10.26 5.54
CA ALA A 45 10.75 -11.30 4.53
C ALA A 45 9.96 -10.93 3.26
N PRO A 46 10.37 -11.42 2.08
CA PRO A 46 9.57 -11.27 0.86
C PRO A 46 8.14 -11.79 1.06
N SER A 47 7.14 -11.00 0.67
CA SER A 47 5.74 -11.41 0.74
C SER A 47 5.35 -12.16 -0.54
N PRO A 48 4.98 -13.45 -0.49
CA PRO A 48 4.52 -14.17 -1.67
C PRO A 48 3.31 -13.52 -2.33
N GLY A 49 2.43 -12.89 -1.55
CA GLY A 49 1.26 -12.17 -2.06
C GLY A 49 1.65 -10.94 -2.88
N LYS A 50 2.61 -10.13 -2.39
CA LYS A 50 3.12 -8.97 -3.14
C LYS A 50 3.85 -9.42 -4.42
N VAL A 51 4.63 -10.49 -4.33
CA VAL A 51 5.34 -11.08 -5.50
C VAL A 51 4.34 -11.57 -6.54
N LEU A 52 3.30 -12.29 -6.13
CA LEU A 52 2.25 -12.76 -7.04
C LEU A 52 1.54 -11.57 -7.71
N LEU A 53 1.16 -10.55 -6.95
CA LEU A 53 0.50 -9.36 -7.49
C LEU A 53 1.34 -8.67 -8.57
N VAL A 54 2.65 -8.51 -8.35
CA VAL A 54 3.58 -7.96 -9.34
C VAL A 54 3.69 -8.86 -10.58
N MET A 55 3.79 -10.17 -10.39
CA MET A 55 3.85 -11.14 -11.49
C MET A 55 2.59 -11.11 -12.35
N GLU A 56 1.41 -11.04 -11.72
CA GLU A 56 0.12 -10.91 -12.42
C GLU A 56 0.00 -9.58 -13.16
N THR A 57 0.44 -8.49 -12.53
CA THR A 57 0.47 -7.17 -13.16
C THR A 57 1.38 -7.17 -14.40
N GLY A 58 2.56 -7.80 -14.29
CA GLY A 58 3.45 -7.96 -15.43
C GLY A 58 2.86 -8.84 -16.53
N ALA A 59 2.28 -9.97 -16.14
CA ALA A 59 1.60 -10.85 -17.07
C ALA A 59 0.51 -10.07 -17.83
N MET A 60 -0.30 -9.25 -17.14
CA MET A 60 -1.33 -8.38 -17.72
C MET A 60 -0.75 -7.44 -18.78
N LEU A 61 0.37 -6.76 -18.48
CA LEU A 61 1.11 -5.89 -19.41
C LEU A 61 1.83 -6.63 -20.55
N GLY A 62 1.76 -7.97 -20.58
CA GLY A 62 2.41 -8.79 -21.60
C GLY A 62 3.91 -8.94 -21.40
N ILE A 63 4.43 -8.65 -20.20
CA ILE A 63 5.82 -8.87 -19.82
C ILE A 63 5.97 -10.17 -19.02
N HIS A 64 7.17 -10.76 -19.07
CA HIS A 64 7.45 -11.97 -18.32
C HIS A 64 7.33 -11.71 -16.80
N PRO A 65 6.73 -12.63 -16.02
CA PRO A 65 6.51 -12.45 -14.57
C PRO A 65 7.77 -12.05 -13.79
N VAL A 66 8.92 -12.63 -14.13
CA VAL A 66 10.20 -12.29 -13.47
C VAL A 66 10.69 -10.89 -13.85
N ALA A 67 10.49 -10.47 -15.11
CA ALA A 67 10.87 -9.12 -15.55
C ALA A 67 9.99 -8.04 -14.91
N ALA A 68 8.78 -8.39 -14.49
CA ALA A 68 7.89 -7.49 -13.76
C ALA A 68 8.46 -7.07 -12.40
N LEU A 69 9.27 -7.92 -11.76
CA LEU A 69 9.84 -7.65 -10.43
C LEU A 69 10.73 -6.41 -10.39
N SER A 70 11.39 -6.05 -11.49
CA SER A 70 12.25 -4.85 -11.55
C SER A 70 11.49 -3.58 -11.90
N GLY A 71 10.35 -3.70 -12.60
CA GLY A 71 9.68 -2.56 -13.22
C GLY A 71 8.33 -2.19 -12.61
N VAL A 72 7.65 -3.12 -11.94
CA VAL A 72 6.31 -2.90 -11.36
C VAL A 72 6.42 -2.72 -9.86
N ASN A 73 5.76 -1.69 -9.34
CA ASN A 73 5.79 -1.32 -7.94
C ASN A 73 4.37 -1.10 -7.40
N ILE A 74 4.12 -1.49 -6.15
CA ILE A 74 2.84 -1.25 -5.47
C ILE A 74 3.04 -0.17 -4.42
N ILE A 75 2.33 0.95 -4.57
CA ILE A 75 2.37 2.09 -3.64
C ILE A 75 0.94 2.32 -3.16
N GLU A 76 0.71 2.19 -1.86
CA GLU A 76 -0.62 2.42 -1.25
C GLU A 76 -1.76 1.65 -1.96
N GLY A 77 -1.49 0.40 -2.32
CA GLY A 77 -2.45 -0.47 -3.02
C GLY A 77 -2.58 -0.19 -4.53
N LYS A 78 -1.90 0.82 -5.06
CA LYS A 78 -1.93 1.17 -6.50
C LYS A 78 -0.70 0.62 -7.23
N PRO A 79 -0.86 -0.13 -8.32
CA PRO A 79 0.25 -0.52 -9.17
C PRO A 79 0.79 0.68 -9.96
N SER A 80 2.11 0.72 -10.09
CA SER A 80 2.86 1.68 -10.89
C SER A 80 3.96 0.97 -11.66
N ILE A 81 4.43 1.61 -12.73
CA ILE A 81 5.51 1.08 -13.58
C ILE A 81 6.65 2.09 -13.70
N SER A 82 7.89 1.62 -13.64
CA SER A 82 9.04 2.49 -13.80
C SER A 82 8.99 3.21 -15.16
N PRO A 83 9.51 4.44 -15.26
CA PRO A 83 9.55 5.19 -16.52
C PRO A 83 10.28 4.45 -17.65
N ALA A 84 11.28 3.64 -17.30
CA ALA A 84 12.00 2.78 -18.23
C ALA A 84 11.09 1.64 -18.76
N LEU A 85 10.35 0.97 -17.89
CA LEU A 85 9.38 -0.05 -18.30
C LEU A 85 8.26 0.56 -19.15
N MET A 86 7.73 1.70 -18.74
CA MET A 86 6.73 2.46 -19.49
C MET A 86 7.22 2.76 -20.91
N SER A 87 8.44 3.29 -21.04
CA SER A 87 9.07 3.55 -22.34
C SER A 87 9.26 2.29 -23.18
N ALA A 88 9.61 1.17 -22.53
CA ALA A 88 9.79 -0.11 -23.21
C ALA A 88 8.48 -0.68 -23.74
N LEU A 89 7.39 -0.59 -22.96
CA LEU A 89 6.05 -1.03 -23.38
C LEU A 89 5.56 -0.22 -24.59
N VAL A 90 5.65 1.11 -24.51
CA VAL A 90 5.23 2.03 -25.58
C VAL A 90 6.01 1.77 -26.88
N ARG A 91 7.34 1.62 -26.79
CA ARG A 91 8.16 1.28 -27.96
C ARG A 91 7.91 -0.14 -28.45
N GLY A 92 7.65 -1.08 -27.55
CA GLY A 92 7.29 -2.47 -27.85
C GLY A 92 5.97 -2.58 -28.60
N ALA A 93 5.03 -1.68 -28.36
CA ALA A 93 3.79 -1.53 -29.13
C ALA A 93 4.00 -0.90 -30.52
N GLY A 94 5.24 -0.52 -30.86
CA GLY A 94 5.61 0.07 -32.14
C GLY A 94 5.49 1.59 -32.20
N HIS A 95 5.12 2.25 -31.10
CA HIS A 95 5.05 3.71 -31.05
C HIS A 95 6.45 4.34 -30.97
N THR A 96 6.58 5.57 -31.45
CA THR A 96 7.84 6.32 -31.38
C THR A 96 7.82 7.24 -30.17
N LEU A 97 8.60 6.90 -29.14
CA LEU A 97 8.83 7.74 -27.96
C LEU A 97 10.25 8.31 -27.96
N ARG A 98 10.38 9.64 -27.98
CA ARG A 98 11.66 10.36 -27.93
C ARG A 98 11.69 11.32 -26.76
N VAL A 99 12.85 11.42 -26.11
CA VAL A 99 13.11 12.39 -25.05
C VAL A 99 14.33 13.19 -25.45
N VAL A 100 14.22 14.51 -25.40
CA VAL A 100 15.29 15.47 -25.72
C VAL A 100 15.45 16.39 -24.52
N THR A 101 16.69 16.62 -24.11
CA THR A 101 17.04 17.58 -23.06
C THR A 101 17.91 18.69 -23.63
N ASP A 102 17.71 19.91 -23.15
CA ASP A 102 18.49 21.09 -23.50
C ASP A 102 18.74 21.94 -22.24
N GLY A 103 19.74 22.82 -22.29
CA GLY A 103 20.12 23.69 -21.17
C GLY A 103 20.74 22.94 -19.98
N THR A 104 20.85 23.63 -18.85
CA THR A 104 21.39 23.08 -17.60
C THR A 104 20.57 23.52 -16.40
N VAL A 105 20.47 22.66 -15.37
CA VAL A 105 19.73 23.01 -14.15
C VAL A 105 20.42 24.16 -13.42
N GLU A 106 21.75 24.24 -13.46
CA GLU A 106 22.49 25.34 -12.85
C GLU A 106 22.33 26.67 -13.63
N GLY A 107 22.20 26.59 -14.96
CA GLY A 107 22.00 27.73 -15.86
C GLY A 107 20.60 28.34 -15.79
N GLY A 108 19.61 27.62 -15.28
CA GLY A 108 18.23 28.11 -15.20
C GLY A 108 17.38 27.85 -16.44
N ASP A 109 17.95 27.21 -17.45
CA ASP A 109 17.37 27.02 -18.79
C ASP A 109 17.11 25.54 -19.12
N PHE A 110 17.30 24.63 -18.17
CA PHE A 110 17.04 23.21 -18.38
C PHE A 110 15.61 22.92 -18.84
N THR A 111 15.50 22.13 -19.90
CA THR A 111 14.24 21.59 -20.39
C THR A 111 14.38 20.10 -20.70
N ALA A 112 13.34 19.33 -20.39
CA ALA A 112 13.19 17.94 -20.80
C ALA A 112 11.88 17.80 -21.57
N THR A 113 11.97 17.48 -22.86
CA THR A 113 10.81 17.33 -23.74
C THR A 113 10.66 15.88 -24.16
N ALA A 114 9.52 15.28 -23.83
CA ALA A 114 9.11 13.98 -24.36
C ALA A 114 8.13 14.20 -25.51
N THR A 115 8.25 13.35 -26.54
CA THR A 115 7.34 13.31 -27.68
C THR A 115 6.96 11.86 -27.95
N LEU A 116 5.68 11.65 -28.21
CA LEU A 116 5.09 10.36 -28.53
C LEU A 116 4.30 10.48 -29.83
N THR A 117 4.69 9.70 -30.83
CA THR A 117 3.92 9.50 -32.06
C THR A 117 3.43 8.07 -32.06
N ARG A 118 2.12 7.88 -32.17
CA ARG A 118 1.55 6.53 -32.19
C ARG A 118 1.85 5.85 -33.53
N SER A 119 1.76 4.52 -33.57
CA SER A 119 2.01 3.74 -34.79
C SER A 119 0.79 3.67 -35.70
N ASP A 120 -0.40 3.91 -35.15
CA ASP A 120 -1.69 3.94 -35.85
C ASP A 120 -2.07 5.35 -36.35
N ASP A 121 -1.55 6.40 -35.71
CA ASP A 121 -1.67 7.80 -36.13
C ASP A 121 -0.30 8.48 -36.16
N LEU A 122 0.28 8.57 -37.37
CA LEU A 122 1.57 9.21 -37.61
C LEU A 122 1.46 10.73 -37.82
N GLU A 123 0.25 11.27 -37.96
CA GLU A 123 0.03 12.70 -38.21
C GLU A 123 -0.02 13.49 -36.92
N PHE A 124 -0.43 12.86 -35.82
CA PHE A 124 -0.46 13.48 -34.51
C PHE A 124 0.74 13.09 -33.63
N THR A 125 1.28 14.06 -32.90
CA THR A 125 2.36 13.84 -31.93
C THR A 125 2.03 14.50 -30.61
N TYR A 126 1.92 13.70 -29.57
CA TYR A 126 1.82 14.16 -28.19
C TYR A 126 3.17 14.71 -27.75
N LYS A 127 3.16 15.80 -26.99
CA LYS A 127 4.38 16.48 -26.54
C LYS A 127 4.18 17.07 -25.16
N SER A 128 5.08 16.72 -24.24
CA SER A 128 5.17 17.37 -22.93
C SER A 128 6.59 17.86 -22.68
N THR A 129 6.71 19.06 -22.12
CA THR A 129 7.98 19.66 -21.72
C THR A 129 7.95 19.96 -20.23
N TRP A 130 8.96 19.46 -19.51
CA TRP A 130 9.17 19.68 -18.09
C TRP A 130 10.44 20.47 -17.84
N THR A 131 10.36 21.37 -16.86
CA THR A 131 11.47 22.21 -16.38
C THR A 131 11.47 22.24 -14.86
N PRO A 132 12.59 22.57 -14.20
CA PRO A 132 12.62 22.72 -12.75
C PRO A 132 11.65 23.81 -12.25
N HIS A 133 11.41 24.85 -13.06
CA HIS A 133 10.37 25.86 -12.78
C HIS A 133 8.96 25.28 -12.79
N ARG A 134 8.64 24.40 -13.74
CA ARG A 134 7.34 23.70 -13.78
C ARG A 134 7.21 22.77 -12.58
N ALA A 135 8.27 22.04 -12.23
CA ALA A 135 8.29 21.17 -11.05
C ALA A 135 8.08 21.95 -9.75
N MET A 136 8.66 23.15 -9.63
CA MET A 136 8.40 24.04 -8.50
C MET A 136 6.95 24.51 -8.43
N ARG A 137 6.32 24.85 -9.57
CA ARG A 137 4.89 25.20 -9.62
C ARG A 137 3.98 24.03 -9.24
N ALA A 138 4.43 22.80 -9.47
CA ALA A 138 3.75 21.58 -9.06
C ALA A 138 4.11 21.15 -7.63
N GLU A 139 4.81 22.00 -6.87
CA GLU A 139 5.22 21.77 -5.48
C GLU A 139 6.12 20.52 -5.27
N LEU A 140 6.77 20.04 -6.33
CA LEU A 140 7.66 18.87 -6.28
C LEU A 140 9.06 19.22 -5.76
N CYS A 141 9.46 20.49 -5.90
CA CYS A 141 10.73 21.00 -5.42
C CYS A 141 10.71 22.52 -5.20
N THR A 142 11.71 23.05 -4.52
CA THR A 142 12.07 24.47 -4.53
C THR A 142 13.19 24.70 -5.53
N TYR A 143 13.10 25.74 -6.33
CA TYR A 143 14.13 26.09 -7.32
C TYR A 143 14.48 27.57 -7.22
N THR A 144 15.66 27.88 -6.69
CA THR A 144 16.06 29.24 -6.34
C THR A 144 17.47 29.57 -6.81
N LYS A 145 17.71 30.85 -7.08
CA LYS A 145 19.02 31.34 -7.52
C LYS A 145 19.86 31.75 -6.32
N VAL A 146 20.99 31.06 -6.11
CA VAL A 146 21.93 31.30 -5.01
C VAL A 146 23.31 31.56 -5.59
N GLY A 147 23.88 32.74 -5.33
CA GLY A 147 25.21 33.09 -5.82
C GLY A 147 25.31 33.13 -7.35
N GLY A 148 24.21 33.45 -8.05
CA GLY A 148 24.16 33.50 -9.51
C GLY A 148 23.83 32.16 -10.20
N VAL A 149 23.80 31.06 -9.46
CA VAL A 149 23.51 29.70 -9.97
C VAL A 149 22.15 29.24 -9.46
N TRP A 150 21.38 28.57 -10.31
CA TRP A 150 20.13 27.97 -9.90
C TRP A 150 20.36 26.66 -9.14
N LYS A 151 19.65 26.47 -8.03
CA LYS A 151 19.74 25.28 -7.20
C LYS A 151 18.37 24.74 -6.90
N VAL A 152 18.26 23.42 -6.98
CA VAL A 152 17.08 22.68 -6.55
C VAL A 152 17.28 22.28 -5.09
N SER A 153 16.33 22.66 -4.25
CA SER A 153 16.21 22.16 -2.90
C SER A 153 14.89 21.45 -2.81
N ALA A 154 14.88 20.26 -2.25
CA ALA A 154 13.66 19.51 -2.16
C ALA A 154 13.61 18.92 -0.74
N THR A 155 12.72 19.48 0.07
CA THR A 155 12.59 19.16 1.48
C THR A 155 11.13 18.85 1.73
N GLY A 156 10.83 17.60 2.07
CA GLY A 156 9.45 17.21 2.35
C GLY A 156 8.96 17.84 3.62
N LYS A 157 7.69 18.26 3.61
CA LYS A 157 6.92 18.53 4.84
C LYS A 157 6.77 17.26 5.72
N GLY A 158 7.26 16.10 5.25
CA GLY A 158 7.45 14.83 5.97
C GLY A 158 8.75 14.08 5.62
N GLY A 159 9.83 14.77 5.23
CA GLY A 159 11.17 14.15 5.07
C GLY A 159 11.43 13.32 3.81
N GLY A 160 10.43 13.04 2.97
CA GLY A 160 10.60 12.32 1.70
C GLY A 160 10.61 13.23 0.47
N VAL A 161 11.69 13.99 0.21
CA VAL A 161 11.87 14.71 -1.09
C VAL A 161 13.34 14.73 -1.53
N LYS A 162 14.05 13.62 -1.41
CA LYS A 162 15.44 13.53 -1.87
C LYS A 162 15.63 13.36 -3.39
N PRO A 163 14.77 12.63 -4.13
CA PRO A 163 15.02 12.34 -5.55
C PRO A 163 15.07 13.59 -6.43
N TRP A 164 14.13 14.53 -6.23
CA TRP A 164 14.09 15.78 -7.02
C TRP A 164 15.31 16.66 -6.83
N GLN A 165 15.95 16.64 -5.66
CA GLN A 165 17.19 17.37 -5.42
C GLN A 165 18.42 16.63 -5.98
N ALA A 166 18.47 15.31 -5.87
CA ALA A 166 19.62 14.52 -6.33
C ALA A 166 19.63 14.32 -7.85
N TYR A 167 18.46 14.18 -8.46
CA TYR A 167 18.29 13.68 -9.83
C TYR A 167 17.29 14.55 -10.62
N THR A 168 17.32 15.87 -10.46
CA THR A 168 16.35 16.81 -11.05
C THR A 168 16.14 16.60 -12.55
N GLU A 169 17.23 16.42 -13.31
CA GLU A 169 17.16 16.22 -14.77
C GLU A 169 16.39 14.94 -15.13
N ASN A 170 16.65 13.86 -14.39
CA ASN A 170 15.96 12.58 -14.58
C ASN A 170 14.49 12.69 -14.18
N MET A 171 14.18 13.38 -13.07
CA MET A 171 12.79 13.59 -12.66
C MET A 171 12.00 14.37 -13.71
N CYS A 172 12.59 15.44 -14.28
CA CYS A 172 11.97 16.20 -15.37
C CYS A 172 11.72 15.30 -16.60
N LYS A 173 12.69 14.46 -16.97
CA LYS A 173 12.52 13.50 -18.07
C LYS A 173 11.37 12.53 -17.81
N TRP A 174 11.26 12.00 -16.61
CA TRP A 174 10.21 11.02 -16.28
C TRP A 174 8.84 11.63 -16.19
N ARG A 175 8.72 12.84 -15.65
CA ARG A 175 7.44 13.56 -15.69
C ARG A 175 7.00 13.86 -17.12
N ALA A 176 7.92 14.23 -17.99
CA ALA A 176 7.61 14.40 -19.41
C ALA A 176 7.16 13.07 -20.06
N VAL A 177 7.83 11.96 -19.76
CA VAL A 177 7.46 10.63 -20.26
C VAL A 177 6.11 10.17 -19.73
N GLY A 178 5.87 10.29 -18.43
CA GLY A 178 4.62 9.91 -17.76
C GLY A 178 3.42 10.65 -18.36
N GLU A 179 3.52 11.96 -18.52
CA GLU A 179 2.46 12.77 -19.13
C GLU A 179 2.18 12.36 -20.58
N VAL A 180 3.18 12.28 -21.47
CA VAL A 180 2.91 11.93 -22.88
C VAL A 180 2.38 10.51 -23.03
N CYS A 181 2.84 9.56 -22.22
CA CYS A 181 2.32 8.20 -22.24
C CYS A 181 0.90 8.14 -21.66
N GLY A 182 0.63 8.95 -20.64
CA GLY A 182 -0.69 9.09 -20.02
C GLY A 182 -1.72 9.79 -20.91
N GLU A 183 -1.29 10.59 -21.88
CA GLU A 183 -2.18 11.21 -22.87
C GLU A 183 -2.32 10.36 -24.15
N GLY A 184 -1.22 9.75 -24.62
CA GLY A 184 -1.17 9.15 -25.95
C GLY A 184 -0.97 7.64 -26.03
N ALA A 185 -0.76 6.94 -24.91
CA ALA A 185 -0.54 5.49 -24.88
C ALA A 185 -1.21 4.79 -23.67
N GLN A 186 -2.34 5.32 -23.21
CA GLN A 186 -3.11 4.74 -22.09
C GLN A 186 -3.55 3.30 -22.32
N ASP A 187 -3.86 2.96 -23.56
CA ASP A 187 -4.17 1.61 -24.02
C ASP A 187 -3.00 0.64 -23.87
N VAL A 188 -1.76 1.13 -23.95
CA VAL A 188 -0.54 0.33 -23.78
C VAL A 188 -0.15 0.19 -22.31
N ILE A 189 -0.22 1.27 -21.55
CA ILE A 189 0.21 1.31 -20.14
C ILE A 189 -0.92 0.95 -19.15
N MET A 190 -2.14 0.76 -19.64
CA MET A 190 -3.32 0.32 -18.88
C MET A 190 -3.65 1.22 -17.67
N GLY A 191 -3.59 2.54 -17.83
CA GLY A 191 -3.89 3.46 -16.71
C GLY A 191 -2.78 3.62 -15.69
N MET A 192 -1.64 2.93 -15.84
CA MET A 192 -0.60 2.95 -14.82
C MET A 192 0.23 4.22 -14.85
N HIS A 193 0.55 4.71 -13.66
CA HIS A 193 1.41 5.85 -13.44
C HIS A 193 2.85 5.40 -13.12
N THR A 194 3.78 6.34 -13.20
CA THR A 194 5.13 6.15 -12.68
C THR A 194 5.14 6.25 -11.14
N PRO A 195 6.08 5.59 -10.44
CA PRO A 195 6.12 5.63 -8.98
C PRO A 195 6.17 7.06 -8.41
N ASP A 196 6.94 7.98 -9.02
CA ASP A 196 7.04 9.39 -8.59
C ASP A 196 5.71 10.14 -8.70
N GLU A 197 4.86 9.81 -9.69
CA GLU A 197 3.54 10.44 -9.86
C GLU A 197 2.55 10.07 -8.77
N ILE A 198 2.69 8.89 -8.17
CA ILE A 198 1.82 8.41 -7.08
C ILE A 198 2.50 8.49 -5.71
N GLY A 199 3.53 9.33 -5.60
CA GLY A 199 4.17 9.64 -4.33
C GLY A 199 5.29 8.70 -3.91
N GLY A 200 5.72 7.75 -4.73
CA GLY A 200 6.87 6.89 -4.45
C GLY A 200 8.21 7.64 -4.55
N LEU A 201 9.15 7.33 -3.66
CA LEU A 201 10.54 7.76 -3.79
C LEU A 201 11.26 6.86 -4.79
N VAL A 202 11.98 7.47 -5.72
CA VAL A 202 12.63 6.78 -6.84
C VAL A 202 14.13 7.04 -6.89
N THR A 203 14.87 6.10 -7.48
CA THR A 203 16.30 6.23 -7.81
C THR A 203 16.53 7.22 -8.94
N ASP A 204 17.75 7.29 -9.47
CA ASP A 204 18.09 7.99 -10.71
C ASP A 204 17.67 7.24 -11.98
N ALA A 205 17.31 5.96 -11.87
CA ALA A 205 16.79 5.12 -12.95
C ALA A 205 15.25 5.01 -12.97
N GLY A 206 14.58 5.46 -11.91
CA GLY A 206 13.11 5.52 -11.81
C GLY A 206 12.52 4.28 -11.19
N GLU A 207 13.39 3.49 -10.57
CA GLU A 207 13.04 2.35 -9.75
C GLU A 207 12.63 2.85 -8.37
N MET A 208 11.62 2.21 -7.77
CA MET A 208 11.14 2.60 -6.44
C MET A 208 12.18 2.22 -5.37
N ILE A 209 12.52 3.19 -4.52
CA ILE A 209 13.34 3.01 -3.33
C ILE A 209 12.43 2.66 -2.13
N SER A 210 11.39 3.48 -1.91
CA SER A 210 10.41 3.32 -0.85
C SER A 210 9.22 4.24 -1.11
N THR A 211 8.11 4.08 -0.39
CA THR A 211 7.18 5.20 -0.21
C THR A 211 7.81 6.20 0.79
N PRO A 212 7.51 7.51 0.70
CA PRO A 212 7.70 8.38 1.84
C PRO A 212 6.90 7.76 2.97
N ASP A 213 7.55 7.48 4.11
CA ASP A 213 6.81 7.21 5.33
C ASP A 213 5.98 8.46 5.61
N ILE A 214 4.74 8.51 5.10
CA ILE A 214 3.73 9.37 5.68
C ILE A 214 3.50 8.73 7.04
N LYS A 215 4.35 9.10 8.01
CA LYS A 215 4.06 8.85 9.41
C LYS A 215 2.78 9.63 9.66
N SER A 216 1.65 8.92 9.67
CA SER A 216 0.43 9.45 10.24
C SER A 216 0.80 10.03 11.60
N GLU A 217 0.32 11.23 11.89
CA GLU A 217 0.48 11.77 13.23
C GLU A 217 -0.06 10.73 14.22
N PRO A 218 0.67 10.44 15.31
CA PRO A 218 0.21 9.48 16.29
C PRO A 218 -1.21 9.82 16.70
N THR A 219 -2.12 8.86 16.59
CA THR A 219 -3.52 9.08 16.98
C THR A 219 -3.63 9.41 18.46
N GLU A 220 -2.66 8.90 19.26
CA GLU A 220 -2.58 9.09 20.69
C GLU A 220 -1.12 9.38 21.11
N ASP A 221 -0.94 9.96 22.30
CA ASP A 221 0.37 10.08 22.93
C ASP A 221 0.79 8.71 23.51
N TRP A 222 1.26 7.84 22.61
CA TRP A 222 1.66 6.49 22.96
C TRP A 222 2.79 6.43 23.98
N LEU A 223 3.70 7.42 24.00
CA LEU A 223 4.79 7.46 24.97
C LEU A 223 4.26 7.67 26.38
N ALA A 224 3.34 8.62 26.56
CA ALA A 224 2.68 8.85 27.84
C ALA A 224 1.88 7.62 28.29
N LEU A 225 1.19 6.94 27.37
CA LEU A 225 0.43 5.73 27.67
C LEU A 225 1.34 4.55 28.08
N ILE A 226 2.49 4.39 27.40
CA ILE A 226 3.48 3.38 27.77
C ILE A 226 3.99 3.64 29.19
N GLU A 227 4.38 4.88 29.50
CA GLU A 227 4.90 5.26 30.81
C GLU A 227 3.86 5.08 31.93
N ALA A 228 2.58 5.36 31.65
CA ALA A 228 1.48 5.21 32.60
C ALA A 228 1.08 3.74 32.89
N THR A 229 1.67 2.77 32.19
CA THR A 229 1.29 1.37 32.34
C THR A 229 2.04 0.70 33.50
N ASP A 230 1.34 0.15 34.49
CA ASP A 230 1.95 -0.47 35.68
C ASP A 230 2.02 -2.02 35.65
N ASP A 231 1.50 -2.66 34.60
CA ASP A 231 1.39 -4.11 34.49
C ASP A 231 1.87 -4.63 33.13
N LYS A 232 2.56 -5.78 33.12
CA LYS A 232 3.06 -6.39 31.87
C LYS A 232 1.95 -6.77 30.91
N TYR A 233 0.80 -7.20 31.42
CA TYR A 233 -0.35 -7.53 30.58
C TYR A 233 -0.89 -6.30 29.88
N ASP A 234 -1.10 -5.21 30.62
CA ASP A 234 -1.60 -3.94 30.06
C ASP A 234 -0.63 -3.38 29.02
N LEU A 235 0.69 -3.51 29.25
CA LEU A 235 1.71 -3.05 28.29
C LEU A 235 1.67 -3.89 27.01
N SER A 236 1.36 -5.20 27.13
CA SER A 236 1.19 -6.08 25.98
C SER A 236 -0.06 -5.74 25.16
N VAL A 237 -1.17 -5.38 25.82
CA VAL A 237 -2.42 -4.94 25.17
C VAL A 237 -2.21 -3.60 24.48
N LEU A 238 -1.51 -2.67 25.13
CA LEU A 238 -1.16 -1.37 24.54
C LEU A 238 -0.26 -1.55 23.30
N SER A 239 0.73 -2.44 23.37
CA SER A 239 1.59 -2.78 22.23
C SER A 239 0.79 -3.35 21.05
N GLN A 240 -0.22 -4.19 21.32
CA GLN A 240 -1.13 -4.70 20.29
C GLN A 240 -1.97 -3.59 19.67
N ARG A 241 -2.45 -2.64 20.48
CA ARG A 241 -3.20 -1.47 19.99
C ARG A 241 -2.36 -0.57 19.10
N ILE A 242 -1.12 -0.26 19.50
CA ILE A 242 -0.14 0.48 18.67
C ILE A 242 0.14 -0.26 17.35
N GLN A 243 0.04 -1.59 17.34
CA GLN A 243 0.18 -2.41 16.14
C GLN A 243 -1.09 -2.51 15.29
N GLY A 244 -2.20 -1.92 15.73
CA GLY A 244 -3.48 -1.88 15.03
C GLY A 244 -4.39 -3.08 15.30
N PHE A 245 -4.05 -3.94 16.28
CA PHE A 245 -4.83 -5.12 16.66
C PHE A 245 -5.78 -4.76 17.81
N GLU A 246 -7.00 -4.36 17.47
CA GLU A 246 -8.03 -3.94 18.44
C GLU A 246 -9.19 -4.94 18.58
N ALA A 247 -9.34 -5.84 17.61
CA ALA A 247 -10.40 -6.84 17.63
C ALA A 247 -10.01 -8.05 18.50
N LYS A 248 -10.97 -8.58 19.27
CA LYS A 248 -10.78 -9.76 20.15
C LYS A 248 -10.42 -11.04 19.38
N ASP A 249 -10.66 -11.06 18.07
CA ASP A 249 -10.34 -12.16 17.16
C ASP A 249 -8.92 -12.09 16.57
N GLY A 250 -8.14 -11.06 16.92
CA GLY A 250 -6.78 -10.86 16.41
C GLY A 250 -6.71 -10.18 15.03
N THR A 251 -7.82 -9.67 14.52
CA THR A 251 -7.84 -8.93 13.26
C THR A 251 -7.27 -7.53 13.45
N ARG A 252 -6.43 -7.10 12.50
CA ARG A 252 -5.89 -5.74 12.45
C ARG A 252 -6.94 -4.81 11.85
N VAL A 253 -7.35 -3.79 12.62
CA VAL A 253 -8.44 -2.86 12.29
C VAL A 253 -7.90 -1.51 11.79
N ARG A 254 -6.65 -1.17 12.16
CA ARG A 254 -6.01 0.09 11.80
C ARG A 254 -4.55 -0.12 11.39
N ASP A 255 -3.94 0.89 10.77
CA ASP A 255 -2.52 0.85 10.48
C ASP A 255 -1.67 0.94 11.74
N SER A 256 -0.52 0.27 11.72
CA SER A 256 0.39 0.24 12.85
C SER A 256 1.10 1.57 12.96
N GLU A 257 1.01 2.15 14.15
CA GLU A 257 1.72 3.37 14.54
C GLU A 257 3.07 3.03 15.22
N MET A 258 3.49 1.77 15.18
CA MET A 258 4.69 1.26 15.85
C MET A 258 5.95 1.82 15.20
N THR A 259 6.63 2.74 15.90
CA THR A 259 7.93 3.28 15.50
C THR A 259 9.08 2.64 16.28
N GLU A 260 10.33 2.79 15.81
CA GLU A 260 11.52 2.36 16.55
C GLU A 260 11.61 2.99 17.96
N ALA A 261 11.19 4.25 18.09
CA ALA A 261 11.13 4.93 19.39
C ALA A 261 10.12 4.27 20.34
N LEU A 262 8.92 3.94 19.85
CA LEU A 262 7.90 3.23 20.65
C LEU A 262 8.34 1.81 20.99
N ARG A 263 9.00 1.10 20.06
CA ARG A 263 9.58 -0.24 20.35
C ARG A 263 10.58 -0.18 21.48
N THR A 264 11.49 0.79 21.42
CA THR A 264 12.51 0.97 22.46
C THR A 264 11.84 1.33 23.78
N ALA A 265 10.87 2.26 23.78
CA ALA A 265 10.11 2.63 24.97
C ALA A 265 9.38 1.44 25.60
N ILE A 266 8.70 0.61 24.80
CA ILE A 266 8.02 -0.61 25.29
C ILE A 266 9.03 -1.60 25.88
N MET A 267 10.15 -1.86 25.21
CA MET A 267 11.17 -2.79 25.72
C MET A 267 11.80 -2.28 27.02
N THR A 268 12.12 -0.99 27.09
CA THR A 268 12.66 -0.36 28.29
C THR A 268 11.65 -0.42 29.43
N HIS A 269 10.39 -0.05 29.20
CA HIS A 269 9.35 -0.06 30.22
C HIS A 269 8.99 -1.48 30.68
N ALA A 270 8.94 -2.45 29.75
CA ALA A 270 8.71 -3.86 30.09
C ALA A 270 9.78 -4.41 31.04
N SER A 271 11.02 -3.92 30.94
CA SER A 271 12.12 -4.33 31.81
C SER A 271 12.02 -3.76 33.23
N THR A 272 11.29 -2.66 33.43
CA THR A 272 11.06 -2.04 34.75
C THR A 272 9.83 -2.59 35.46
N LEU A 273 8.91 -3.24 34.75
CA LEU A 273 7.71 -3.82 35.31
C LEU A 273 7.98 -5.16 36.01
N THR A 274 7.53 -5.27 37.26
CA THR A 274 7.66 -6.48 38.09
C THR A 274 6.35 -7.24 38.22
N LYS A 275 5.22 -6.56 38.03
CA LYS A 275 3.87 -7.12 38.16
C LYS A 275 3.38 -7.71 36.83
N ASP A 276 2.96 -8.97 36.89
CA ASP A 276 2.20 -9.63 35.83
C ASP A 276 0.88 -10.07 36.43
N SER A 277 -0.22 -9.42 36.04
CA SER A 277 -1.57 -9.75 36.51
C SER A 277 -2.03 -11.17 36.12
N ARG A 278 -1.23 -11.91 35.33
CA ARG A 278 -1.42 -13.34 35.08
C ARG A 278 -0.74 -14.27 36.10
N ASP A 279 0.09 -13.74 37.00
CA ASP A 279 0.66 -14.53 38.11
C ASP A 279 -0.36 -14.66 39.27
N ILE A 280 -0.76 -15.91 39.54
CA ILE A 280 -1.66 -16.29 40.65
C ILE A 280 -0.89 -16.12 41.98
N PRO A 281 -1.45 -15.49 43.03
CA PRO A 281 -0.78 -15.41 44.32
C PRO A 281 -0.62 -16.80 44.95
N PRO A 282 0.47 -17.08 45.68
CA PRO A 282 0.71 -18.40 46.26
C PRO A 282 -0.44 -18.78 47.21
N PRO A 283 -0.90 -20.04 47.21
CA PRO A 283 -2.06 -20.45 47.98
C PRO A 283 -1.82 -20.23 49.48
N ALA A 284 -2.82 -19.66 50.15
CA ALA A 284 -2.88 -19.58 51.60
C ALA A 284 -2.86 -21.00 52.21
N ALA A 285 -2.20 -21.15 53.37
CA ALA A 285 -1.95 -22.42 54.04
C ALA A 285 -3.21 -23.30 54.17
N GLU A 286 -3.06 -24.57 53.85
CA GLU A 286 -4.12 -25.58 53.78
C GLU A 286 -4.87 -25.74 55.12
N PRO A 287 -6.22 -25.76 55.13
CA PRO A 287 -6.97 -26.22 56.28
C PRO A 287 -6.92 -27.75 56.39
N ALA A 288 -6.86 -28.26 57.63
CA ALA A 288 -6.68 -29.67 57.95
C ALA A 288 -7.80 -30.58 57.40
N VAL A 289 -7.39 -31.71 56.84
CA VAL A 289 -8.24 -32.76 56.24
C VAL A 289 -9.00 -33.54 57.33
N VAL A 290 -10.32 -33.68 57.15
CA VAL A 290 -11.16 -34.67 57.87
C VAL A 290 -11.48 -35.80 56.89
N PRO A 291 -11.26 -37.09 57.21
CA PRO A 291 -11.55 -38.19 56.30
C PRO A 291 -13.03 -38.62 56.40
N GLU A 292 -13.70 -38.77 55.26
CA GLU A 292 -15.01 -39.42 55.16
C GLU A 292 -14.90 -40.83 54.55
N PRO A 293 -15.82 -41.77 54.91
CA PRO A 293 -15.64 -43.19 54.66
C PRO A 293 -16.15 -43.65 53.29
N ASP A 294 -15.59 -44.79 52.89
CA ASP A 294 -15.68 -45.48 51.60
C ASP A 294 -16.92 -46.40 51.51
N GLU A 295 -17.76 -46.26 50.49
CA GLU A 295 -18.76 -47.27 50.12
C GLU A 295 -18.98 -47.35 48.60
N ASN A 296 -18.39 -48.39 48.00
CA ASN A 296 -18.83 -49.00 46.76
C ASN A 296 -20.27 -49.54 46.88
N VAL A 297 -21.23 -48.95 46.18
CA VAL A 297 -22.44 -49.66 45.69
C VAL A 297 -22.83 -49.08 44.33
N VAL A 298 -22.88 -49.96 43.33
CA VAL A 298 -23.42 -49.73 41.98
C VAL A 298 -24.76 -50.47 41.89
N ASP A 299 -25.79 -49.82 41.36
CA ASP A 299 -26.97 -50.50 40.81
C ASP A 299 -27.44 -49.77 39.54
N ALA A 300 -27.76 -50.58 38.52
CA ALA A 300 -28.07 -50.19 37.16
C ALA A 300 -29.59 -50.30 36.87
N GLU A 301 -30.13 -49.43 36.00
CA GLU A 301 -31.43 -49.65 35.36
C GLU A 301 -31.48 -49.02 33.94
N VAL A 302 -32.33 -49.58 33.07
CA VAL A 302 -32.28 -49.60 31.59
C VAL A 302 -33.33 -48.69 30.92
N VAL A 303 -32.88 -47.90 29.92
CA VAL A 303 -33.43 -47.45 28.58
C VAL A 303 -34.97 -47.44 28.35
N PRO A 304 -35.55 -46.38 27.73
CA PRO A 304 -35.77 -46.38 26.26
C PRO A 304 -35.62 -45.04 25.50
N ASP A 305 -35.18 -45.16 24.25
CA ASP A 305 -35.21 -44.16 23.16
C ASP A 305 -36.65 -43.87 22.68
N ASP A 306 -36.99 -42.59 22.49
CA ASP A 306 -37.96 -42.14 21.47
C ASP A 306 -37.80 -40.62 21.19
N GLU A 307 -37.68 -40.30 19.90
CA GLU A 307 -37.58 -38.97 19.26
C GLU A 307 -38.93 -38.18 19.30
N PRO A 308 -39.02 -36.85 19.03
CA PRO A 308 -38.45 -36.21 17.83
C PRO A 308 -37.91 -34.77 17.97
N ALA A 309 -37.24 -34.36 16.89
CA ALA A 309 -36.64 -33.05 16.65
C ALA A 309 -37.62 -31.87 16.77
N ALA A 310 -37.20 -30.83 17.50
CA ALA A 310 -37.89 -29.54 17.57
C ALA A 310 -37.28 -28.52 16.59
N GLU A 311 -38.20 -27.73 16.00
CA GLU A 311 -38.05 -26.82 14.86
C GLU A 311 -36.98 -25.72 15.00
N ALA A 312 -36.42 -25.34 13.85
CA ALA A 312 -35.59 -24.15 13.69
C ALA A 312 -36.41 -22.85 13.86
N PRO A 313 -35.89 -21.82 14.56
CA PRO A 313 -36.60 -20.55 14.68
C PRO A 313 -36.57 -19.74 13.38
N ALA A 314 -37.73 -19.17 13.03
CA ALA A 314 -38.00 -18.38 11.84
C ALA A 314 -37.28 -17.01 11.82
N ALA A 315 -36.96 -16.55 10.63
CA ALA A 315 -36.34 -15.25 10.36
C ALA A 315 -37.28 -14.07 10.71
N PRO A 316 -36.77 -12.96 11.28
CA PRO A 316 -37.60 -11.78 11.55
C PRO A 316 -37.92 -11.00 10.28
N ALA A 317 -39.16 -10.50 10.21
CA ALA A 317 -39.70 -9.65 9.16
C ALA A 317 -39.08 -8.23 9.18
N PRO A 318 -39.02 -7.52 8.04
CA PRO A 318 -38.37 -6.22 7.95
C PRO A 318 -39.24 -5.12 8.56
N THR A 319 -38.65 -4.33 9.45
CA THR A 319 -39.20 -3.10 10.01
C THR A 319 -39.13 -1.97 8.99
N GLU A 320 -40.22 -1.21 8.89
CA GLU A 320 -40.35 0.03 8.12
C GLU A 320 -39.22 1.01 8.48
N VAL A 321 -38.53 1.52 7.46
CA VAL A 321 -37.47 2.52 7.58
C VAL A 321 -38.06 3.86 7.17
N ASP A 322 -37.96 4.84 8.06
CA ASP A 322 -38.34 6.23 7.83
C ASP A 322 -37.65 6.79 6.58
N ASP A 323 -38.42 7.51 5.76
CA ASP A 323 -37.99 8.19 4.55
C ASP A 323 -37.01 9.34 4.85
N GLU A 324 -35.72 9.03 5.03
CA GLU A 324 -34.64 10.01 4.89
C GLU A 324 -34.04 9.90 3.48
N GLU A 325 -34.23 10.96 2.67
CA GLU A 325 -33.67 11.10 1.31
C GLU A 325 -32.16 10.80 1.36
N SER A 326 -31.71 9.77 0.64
CA SER A 326 -30.31 9.38 0.69
C SER A 326 -29.44 10.47 0.05
N GLU A 327 -28.22 10.66 0.55
CA GLU A 327 -27.27 11.62 -0.02
C GLU A 327 -26.97 11.36 -1.51
N LEU A 328 -27.23 10.14 -1.98
CA LEU A 328 -27.12 9.74 -3.38
C LEU A 328 -28.29 10.29 -4.22
N ASP A 329 -29.51 10.24 -3.69
CA ASP A 329 -30.70 10.84 -4.34
C ASP A 329 -30.58 12.36 -4.43
N LYS A 330 -30.02 12.98 -3.38
CA LYS A 330 -29.73 14.41 -3.35
C LYS A 330 -28.66 14.79 -4.40
N TYR A 331 -27.59 14.00 -4.51
CA TYR A 331 -26.54 14.22 -5.50
C TYR A 331 -27.05 14.07 -6.94
N GLU A 332 -27.89 13.06 -7.21
CA GLU A 332 -28.47 12.85 -8.55
C GLU A 332 -29.42 13.99 -8.96
N ARG A 333 -30.18 14.54 -8.00
CA ARG A 333 -31.04 15.71 -8.23
C ARG A 333 -30.23 16.98 -8.48
N GLU A 334 -29.21 17.25 -7.67
CA GLU A 334 -28.32 18.41 -7.83
C GLU A 334 -27.54 18.34 -9.15
N SER A 335 -27.08 17.14 -9.54
CA SER A 335 -26.45 16.87 -10.85
C SER A 335 -27.40 17.11 -12.03
N ALA A 336 -28.65 16.69 -11.92
CA ALA A 336 -29.65 16.89 -12.97
C ALA A 336 -30.01 18.37 -13.16
N ASP A 337 -30.10 19.13 -12.06
CA ASP A 337 -30.37 20.57 -12.09
C ASP A 337 -29.18 21.37 -12.67
N GLU A 338 -27.94 20.98 -12.35
CA GLU A 338 -26.72 21.56 -12.95
C GLU A 338 -26.63 21.29 -14.45
N TYR A 339 -26.93 20.06 -14.88
CA TYR A 339 -26.96 19.70 -16.31
C TYR A 339 -28.05 20.48 -17.08
N ALA A 340 -29.23 20.65 -16.49
CA ALA A 340 -30.30 21.44 -17.08
C ALA A 340 -29.96 22.95 -17.17
N ALA A 341 -29.15 23.45 -16.24
CA ALA A 341 -28.64 24.82 -16.27
C ALA A 341 -27.56 25.01 -17.35
N GLU A 342 -26.66 24.04 -17.53
CA GLU A 342 -25.66 24.06 -18.61
C GLU A 342 -26.28 23.96 -20.01
N MET A 343 -27.33 23.15 -20.19
CA MET A 343 -28.05 23.06 -21.47
C MET A 343 -28.75 24.38 -21.84
N LYS A 344 -29.26 25.14 -20.86
CA LYS A 344 -29.83 26.48 -21.10
C LYS A 344 -28.77 27.54 -21.45
N LEU A 345 -27.53 27.36 -21.00
CA LEU A 345 -26.40 28.27 -21.25
C LEU A 345 -25.70 27.99 -22.59
N THR A 346 -25.72 26.74 -23.04
CA THR A 346 -25.04 26.29 -24.26
C THR A 346 -25.93 26.28 -25.50
N GLY A 347 -27.25 26.48 -25.33
CA GLY A 347 -28.17 26.72 -26.45
C GLY A 347 -28.36 25.54 -27.39
N ALA A 348 -28.23 24.31 -26.88
CA ALA A 348 -28.57 23.08 -27.58
C ALA A 348 -30.01 22.63 -27.28
#